data_AF-A0A3A4A5C3-F1
#
_entry.id   AF-A0A3A4A5C3-F1
#
_cell.length_a   1.000
_cell.length_b   1.000
_cell.length_c   1.000
_cell.angle_alpha   90.00
_cell.angle_beta   90.00
_cell.angle_gamma   90.00
#
_symmetry.space_group_name_H-M   'P 1'
#
loop_
_entity.id
_entity.type
_entity.pdbx_description
1 polymer ?
#
loop_
_entity_poly.entity_id
_entity_poly.type
_entity_poly.pdbx_seq_one_letter_code
_entity_poly.pdbx_strand_id
1 'polypeptide(L)'
;MAETITIIDAVIRTATDGEFRTGTDGWVYLALAGREFDLDTSANNFEAGATDRFILGDGANVNNPSRNDPRNPALDFADLDRFPAYLRFEPPDNERDDHWLLERADITVTGSSGSKAQYTILPGDNLKLWLARDCGLKVYLKKQ
;
A
#
# COMPACT_ATOMS: atom_id res chain seq x y z
N MET A 1 4.83 -28.28 -2.17
CA MET A 1 3.98 -27.23 -2.74
C MET A 1 4.69 -25.91 -2.53
N ALA A 2 4.61 -24.96 -3.46
CA ALA A 2 5.13 -23.62 -3.23
C ALA A 2 4.39 -22.97 -2.05
N GLU A 3 5.10 -22.17 -1.26
CA GLU A 3 4.48 -21.43 -0.17
C GLU A 3 3.63 -20.30 -0.75
N THR A 4 2.36 -20.21 -0.37
CA THR A 4 1.45 -19.17 -0.90
C THR A 4 1.31 -18.03 0.10
N ILE A 5 1.08 -16.82 -0.41
CA ILE A 5 0.73 -15.66 0.43
C ILE A 5 -0.71 -15.85 0.97
N THR A 6 -0.90 -15.67 2.27
CA THR A 6 -2.21 -15.78 2.94
C THR A 6 -2.73 -14.46 3.47
N ILE A 7 -1.83 -13.61 3.99
CA ILE A 7 -2.17 -12.29 4.55
C ILE A 7 -1.18 -11.26 4.03
N ILE A 8 -1.71 -10.10 3.62
CA ILE A 8 -0.94 -8.87 3.47
C ILE A 8 -1.51 -7.87 4.46
N ASP A 9 -0.66 -7.35 5.35
CA ASP A 9 -1.00 -6.33 6.35
C ASP A 9 -0.20 -5.07 6.03
N ALA A 10 -0.89 -4.05 5.54
CA ALA A 10 -0.32 -2.79 5.09
C ALA A 10 -0.72 -1.68 6.05
N VAL A 11 0.26 -1.00 6.64
CA VAL A 11 0.06 0.20 7.46
C VAL A 11 0.65 1.40 6.73
N ILE A 12 -0.18 2.36 6.40
CA ILE A 12 0.19 3.54 5.62
C ILE A 12 -0.07 4.79 6.47
N ARG A 13 0.90 5.70 6.51
CA ARG A 13 0.77 6.98 7.20
C ARG A 13 0.84 8.13 6.20
N THR A 14 -0.21 8.94 6.21
CA THR A 14 -0.25 10.22 5.48
C THR A 14 0.29 11.31 6.39
N ALA A 15 1.16 12.16 5.85
CA ALA A 15 1.73 13.26 6.63
C ALA A 15 0.71 14.38 6.88
N THR A 16 1.03 15.27 7.81
CA THR A 16 0.50 16.64 7.82
C THR A 16 1.56 17.62 7.34
N ASP A 17 1.12 18.71 6.72
CA ASP A 17 1.96 19.85 6.41
C ASP A 17 1.08 21.11 6.50
N GLY A 18 1.33 21.94 7.52
CA GLY A 18 0.33 22.85 8.12
C GLY A 18 -0.36 23.85 7.19
N GLU A 19 0.07 24.00 5.94
CA GLU A 19 -0.47 24.92 4.95
C GLU A 19 -1.09 24.22 3.72
N PHE A 20 -0.85 22.92 3.51
CA PHE A 20 -1.26 22.19 2.31
C PHE A 20 -2.23 21.04 2.63
N ARG A 21 -3.13 20.73 1.68
CA ARG A 21 -3.87 19.47 1.72
C ARG A 21 -2.88 18.35 1.42
N THR A 22 -2.65 17.48 2.40
CA THR A 22 -1.66 16.39 2.31
C THR A 22 -2.28 15.01 2.17
N GLY A 23 -3.58 14.90 2.47
CA GLY A 23 -4.38 13.72 2.17
C GLY A 23 -4.93 13.73 0.76
N THR A 24 -5.61 12.66 0.37
CA THR A 24 -6.03 12.38 -1.00
C THR A 24 -7.40 11.71 -1.02
N ASP A 25 -8.18 11.99 -2.07
CA ASP A 25 -9.40 11.24 -2.40
C ASP A 25 -9.17 10.26 -3.57
N GLY A 26 -7.97 10.27 -4.17
CA GLY A 26 -7.57 9.29 -5.18
C GLY A 26 -7.29 7.88 -4.65
N TRP A 27 -7.04 6.96 -5.59
CA TRP A 27 -6.82 5.55 -5.28
C TRP A 27 -5.35 5.26 -4.97
N VAL A 28 -5.12 4.44 -3.96
CA VAL A 28 -3.77 3.97 -3.59
C VAL A 28 -3.72 2.46 -3.75
N TYR A 29 -2.72 1.99 -4.50
CA TYR A 29 -2.50 0.59 -4.79
C TYR A 29 -1.18 0.09 -4.19
N LEU A 30 -1.20 -1.12 -3.64
CA LEU A 30 0.01 -1.85 -3.25
C LEU A 30 0.34 -2.90 -4.31
N ALA A 31 1.52 -2.80 -4.90
CA ALA A 31 2.07 -3.82 -5.78
C ALA A 31 2.97 -4.79 -5.00
N LEU A 32 2.66 -6.08 -5.05
CA LEU A 32 3.45 -7.17 -4.48
C LEU A 32 3.30 -8.44 -5.31
N ALA A 33 4.38 -9.24 -5.39
CA ALA A 33 4.39 -10.54 -6.06
C ALA A 33 3.72 -10.53 -7.46
N GLY A 34 3.96 -9.46 -8.23
CA GLY A 34 3.49 -9.33 -9.61
C GLY A 34 2.05 -8.83 -9.78
N ARG A 35 1.37 -8.38 -8.70
CA ARG A 35 -0.01 -7.87 -8.75
C ARG A 35 -0.18 -6.60 -7.93
N GLU A 36 -1.10 -5.73 -8.35
CA GLU A 36 -1.59 -4.59 -7.58
C GLU A 36 -2.88 -4.91 -6.82
N PHE A 37 -3.00 -4.36 -5.61
CA PHE A 37 -4.15 -4.46 -4.72
C PHE A 37 -4.63 -3.07 -4.33
N ASP A 38 -5.93 -2.85 -4.38
CA ASP A 38 -6.56 -1.60 -3.97
C ASP A 38 -6.59 -1.49 -2.44
N LEU A 39 -6.04 -0.41 -1.90
CA LEU A 39 -6.00 -0.13 -0.47
C LEU A 39 -7.14 0.81 -0.11
N ASP A 40 -8.32 0.24 0.10
CA ASP A 40 -9.53 0.99 0.39
C ASP A 40 -10.38 0.23 1.40
N THR A 41 -11.00 0.93 2.36
CA THR A 41 -11.89 0.36 3.38
C THR A 41 -13.22 1.11 3.38
N SER A 42 -14.14 0.77 4.28
CA SER A 42 -15.38 1.56 4.43
C SER A 42 -15.16 2.93 5.09
N ALA A 43 -13.97 3.19 5.62
CA ALA A 43 -13.61 4.47 6.21
C ALA A 43 -13.09 5.45 5.14
N ASN A 44 -13.01 6.73 5.48
CA ASN A 44 -12.30 7.68 4.65
C ASN A 44 -10.79 7.55 4.90
N ASN A 45 -10.06 7.02 3.93
CA ASN A 45 -8.65 6.66 4.06
C ASN A 45 -7.71 7.73 3.50
N PHE A 46 -6.45 7.69 3.94
CA PHE A 46 -5.38 8.58 3.50
C PHE A 46 -5.60 10.06 3.83
N GLU A 47 -6.45 10.35 4.81
CA GLU A 47 -6.65 11.70 5.34
C GLU A 47 -5.36 12.28 5.93
N ALA A 48 -5.22 13.61 5.91
CA ALA A 48 -4.05 14.29 6.42
C ALA A 48 -3.74 13.89 7.88
N GLY A 49 -2.54 13.37 8.13
CA GLY A 49 -2.12 12.89 9.46
C GLY A 49 -2.68 11.53 9.88
N ALA A 50 -3.48 10.88 9.04
CA ALA A 50 -4.06 9.58 9.34
C ALA A 50 -3.00 8.46 9.27
N THR A 51 -3.29 7.38 10.00
CA THR A 51 -2.62 6.10 9.86
C THR A 51 -3.68 5.06 9.57
N ASP A 52 -3.65 4.54 8.34
CA ASP A 52 -4.62 3.58 7.84
C ASP A 52 -4.00 2.19 7.80
N ARG A 53 -4.82 1.16 8.10
CA ARG A 53 -4.39 -0.24 8.08
C ARG A 53 -5.31 -1.08 7.21
N PHE A 54 -4.69 -1.78 6.26
CA PHE A 54 -5.36 -2.61 5.27
C PHE A 54 -4.89 -4.06 5.43
N ILE A 55 -5.84 -4.96 5.60
CA ILE A 55 -5.65 -6.40 5.66
C ILE A 55 -6.26 -6.99 4.40
N LEU A 56 -5.45 -7.74 3.65
CA LEU A 56 -5.86 -8.47 2.46
C LEU A 56 -5.66 -9.97 2.68
N GLY A 57 -6.54 -10.79 2.10
CA GLY A 57 -6.55 -12.24 2.30
C GLY A 57 -7.28 -12.66 3.57
N ASP A 58 -6.65 -13.48 4.41
CA ASP A 58 -7.26 -13.92 5.66
C ASP A 58 -7.51 -12.75 6.63
N GLY A 59 -8.76 -12.59 7.06
CA GLY A 59 -9.17 -11.49 7.94
C GLY A 59 -9.31 -10.13 7.23
N ALA A 60 -9.52 -10.13 5.92
CA ALA A 60 -9.57 -8.91 5.12
C ALA A 60 -10.56 -7.85 5.64
N ASN A 61 -10.14 -6.59 5.63
CA ASN A 61 -10.96 -5.42 5.98
C ASN A 61 -11.14 -4.43 4.82
N VAL A 62 -10.56 -4.74 3.64
CA VAL A 62 -10.63 -3.90 2.45
C VAL A 62 -11.97 -4.04 1.72
N ASN A 63 -12.34 -3.01 0.98
CA ASN A 63 -13.44 -3.05 0.02
C ASN A 63 -13.14 -4.09 -1.08
N ASN A 64 -14.21 -4.71 -1.59
CA ASN A 64 -14.13 -5.77 -2.60
C ASN A 64 -13.11 -6.88 -2.27
N PRO A 65 -13.18 -7.51 -1.08
CA PRO A 65 -12.11 -8.39 -0.58
C PRO A 65 -11.83 -9.58 -1.50
N SER A 66 -12.83 -10.10 -2.23
CA SER A 66 -12.64 -11.18 -3.19
C SER A 66 -11.82 -10.80 -4.42
N ARG A 67 -11.84 -9.51 -4.82
CA ARG A 67 -11.03 -8.97 -5.93
C ARG A 67 -9.64 -8.52 -5.48
N ASN A 68 -9.47 -8.32 -4.17
CA ASN A 68 -8.21 -7.92 -3.54
C ASN A 68 -7.56 -9.07 -2.76
N ASP A 69 -8.00 -10.32 -2.99
CA ASP A 69 -7.48 -11.48 -2.28
C ASP A 69 -6.18 -12.02 -2.93
N PRO A 70 -5.03 -12.01 -2.21
CA PRO A 70 -3.77 -12.58 -2.72
C PRO A 70 -3.81 -14.10 -2.91
N ARG A 71 -4.87 -14.77 -2.44
CA ARG A 71 -5.11 -16.20 -2.61
C ARG A 71 -5.91 -16.50 -3.89
N ASN A 72 -6.36 -15.48 -4.63
CA ASN A 72 -7.17 -15.63 -5.84
C ASN A 72 -6.74 -14.70 -7.01
N PRO A 73 -5.96 -15.20 -8.00
CA PRO A 73 -5.25 -16.47 -7.95
C PRO A 73 -4.19 -16.45 -6.83
N ALA A 74 -3.81 -17.63 -6.33
CA ALA A 74 -2.84 -17.73 -5.25
C ALA A 74 -1.46 -17.24 -5.71
N LEU A 75 -0.95 -16.22 -5.02
CA LEU A 75 0.40 -15.68 -5.25
C LEU A 75 1.44 -16.49 -4.47
N ASP A 76 2.59 -16.72 -5.10
CA ASP A 76 3.72 -17.44 -4.50
C ASP A 76 4.53 -16.51 -3.60
N PHE A 77 4.89 -16.97 -2.41
CA PHE A 77 5.74 -16.24 -1.49
C PHE A 77 7.15 -16.03 -2.06
N ALA A 78 7.63 -16.92 -2.94
CA ALA A 78 8.92 -16.75 -3.62
C ALA A 78 8.90 -15.61 -4.64
N ASP A 79 7.73 -15.20 -5.14
CA ASP A 79 7.60 -14.09 -6.10
C ASP A 79 7.83 -12.72 -5.44
N LEU A 80 7.85 -12.66 -4.10
CA LEU A 80 8.24 -11.49 -3.33
C LEU A 80 9.67 -10.99 -3.61
N ASP A 81 10.55 -11.86 -4.12
CA ASP A 81 11.92 -11.51 -4.54
C ASP A 81 12.07 -11.38 -6.06
N ARG A 82 11.03 -11.68 -6.84
CA ARG A 82 11.07 -11.65 -8.31
C ARG A 82 10.45 -10.41 -8.90
N PHE A 83 9.49 -9.82 -8.18
CA PHE A 83 8.81 -8.61 -8.60
C PHE A 83 9.09 -7.47 -7.63
N PRO A 84 9.22 -6.23 -8.12
CA PRO A 84 9.37 -5.09 -7.23
C PRO A 84 8.09 -4.88 -6.42
N ALA A 85 8.27 -4.46 -5.17
CA ALA A 85 7.20 -3.97 -4.32
C ALA A 85 7.12 -2.44 -4.42
N TYR A 86 5.93 -1.89 -4.59
CA TYR A 86 5.73 -0.43 -4.64
C TYR A 86 4.33 -0.02 -4.21
N LEU A 87 4.17 1.23 -3.78
CA LEU A 87 2.87 1.90 -3.75
C LEU A 87 2.69 2.70 -5.04
N ARG A 88 1.47 2.72 -5.56
CA ARG A 88 1.05 3.56 -6.69
C ARG A 88 -0.13 4.41 -6.29
N PHE A 89 -0.03 5.70 -6.53
CA PHE A 89 -1.11 6.65 -6.41
C PHE A 89 -1.77 6.88 -7.77
N GLU A 90 -3.09 6.91 -7.80
CA GLU A 90 -3.90 7.31 -8.95
C GLU A 90 -4.81 8.47 -8.54
N PRO A 91 -4.46 9.72 -8.89
CA PRO A 91 -5.28 10.89 -8.58
C PRO A 91 -6.64 10.83 -9.29
N PRO A 92 -7.73 11.35 -8.70
CA PRO A 92 -9.03 11.40 -9.33
C PRO A 92 -8.99 12.10 -10.69
N ASP A 93 -9.76 11.62 -11.66
CA ASP A 93 -9.79 12.20 -13.02
C ASP A 93 -10.20 13.68 -13.01
N ASN A 94 -11.08 14.06 -12.09
CA ASN A 94 -11.62 15.39 -11.90
C ASN A 94 -10.73 16.30 -11.03
N GLU A 95 -9.67 15.79 -10.41
CA GLU A 95 -8.81 16.55 -9.48
C GLU A 95 -7.35 16.42 -9.90
N ARG A 96 -6.96 17.25 -10.87
CA ARG A 96 -5.60 17.21 -11.44
C ARG A 96 -4.50 17.61 -10.45
N ASP A 97 -4.88 18.38 -9.44
CA ASP A 97 -3.99 18.94 -8.41
C ASP A 97 -4.08 18.15 -7.09
N ASP A 98 -4.69 16.96 -7.11
CA ASP A 98 -4.71 16.08 -5.94
C ASP A 98 -3.31 15.48 -5.74
N HIS A 99 -2.70 15.85 -4.62
CA HIS A 99 -1.34 15.51 -4.24
C HIS A 99 -1.40 14.76 -2.92
N TRP A 100 -0.76 13.60 -2.86
CA TRP A 100 -0.70 12.82 -1.65
C TRP A 100 0.68 12.90 -1.01
N LEU A 101 0.76 13.31 0.25
CA LEU A 101 2.01 13.35 1.02
C LEU A 101 2.15 12.09 1.87
N LEU A 102 2.87 11.10 1.34
CA LEU A 102 3.21 9.90 2.07
C LEU A 102 4.26 10.23 3.14
N GLU A 103 4.01 9.79 4.37
CA GLU A 103 5.00 9.85 5.46
C GLU A 103 5.71 8.52 5.65
N ARG A 104 4.97 7.41 5.60
CA ARG A 104 5.53 6.08 5.85
C ARG A 104 4.62 4.97 5.33
N ALA A 105 5.21 3.86 4.90
CA ALA A 105 4.48 2.63 4.69
C ALA A 105 5.25 1.44 5.25
N ASP A 106 4.58 0.58 6.01
CA ASP A 106 5.10 -0.69 6.52
C ASP A 106 4.17 -1.82 6.10
N ILE A 107 4.72 -2.81 5.41
CA ILE A 107 3.96 -3.95 4.89
C ILE A 107 4.51 -5.23 5.48
N THR A 108 3.65 -6.07 6.01
CA THR A 108 3.97 -7.44 6.41
C THR A 108 3.21 -8.43 5.56
N VAL A 109 3.93 -9.34 4.91
CA VAL A 109 3.36 -10.44 4.13
C VAL A 109 3.53 -11.73 4.91
N THR A 110 2.46 -12.49 5.11
CA THR A 110 2.49 -13.80 5.77
C THR A 110 2.23 -14.91 4.75
N GLY A 111 3.07 -15.95 4.76
CA GLY A 111 2.93 -17.15 3.95
C GLY A 111 2.15 -18.26 4.65
N SER A 112 1.72 -19.26 3.89
CA SER A 112 0.90 -20.37 4.38
C SER A 112 1.59 -21.24 5.45
N SER A 113 2.92 -21.21 5.54
CA SER A 113 3.66 -21.91 6.59
C SER A 113 3.90 -21.04 7.84
N GLY A 114 3.44 -19.78 7.82
CA GLY A 114 3.73 -18.78 8.86
C GLY A 114 4.98 -17.94 8.59
N SER A 115 5.68 -18.15 7.47
CA SER A 115 6.78 -17.29 7.02
C SER A 115 6.34 -15.84 6.94
N LYS A 116 7.25 -14.90 7.22
CA LYS A 116 6.98 -13.47 7.13
C LYS A 116 8.04 -12.75 6.30
N ALA A 117 7.59 -11.81 5.49
CA ALA A 117 8.43 -10.84 4.80
C ALA A 117 7.95 -9.43 5.15
N GLN A 118 8.87 -8.50 5.29
CA GLN A 118 8.57 -7.12 5.66
C GLN A 118 9.13 -6.15 4.63
N TYR A 119 8.36 -5.11 4.34
CA TYR A 119 8.75 -4.02 3.47
C TYR A 119 8.49 -2.69 4.17
N THR A 120 9.36 -1.72 3.94
CA THR A 120 9.18 -0.36 4.46
C THR A 120 9.64 0.68 3.45
N ILE A 121 9.10 1.88 3.56
CA ILE A 121 9.66 3.08 2.93
C ILE A 121 9.49 4.26 3.88
N LEU A 122 10.42 5.21 3.80
CA LEU A 122 10.50 6.36 4.71
C LEU A 122 10.52 5.97 6.20
N PRO A 123 11.39 5.02 6.65
CA PRO A 123 11.37 4.55 8.04
C PRO A 123 11.92 5.54 9.08
N GLY A 124 12.43 6.70 8.63
CA GLY A 124 13.08 7.70 9.47
C GLY A 124 12.18 8.89 9.79
N ASP A 125 12.53 9.61 10.85
CA ASP A 125 11.79 10.80 11.28
C ASP A 125 11.88 11.91 10.23
N ASN A 126 10.76 12.64 10.07
CA ASN A 126 10.63 13.77 9.13
C ASN A 126 10.88 13.45 7.65
N LEU A 127 10.85 12.17 7.26
CA LEU A 127 10.83 11.78 5.86
C LEU A 127 9.40 11.87 5.33
N LYS A 128 9.21 12.54 4.19
CA LYS A 128 7.94 12.67 3.49
C LYS A 128 8.18 12.66 1.99
N LEU A 129 7.23 12.15 1.23
CA LEU A 129 7.31 12.11 -0.23
C LEU A 129 5.96 12.48 -0.84
N TRP A 130 5.96 13.52 -1.68
CA TRP A 130 4.81 13.83 -2.52
C TRP A 130 4.68 12.81 -3.65
N LEU A 131 3.45 12.35 -3.84
CA LEU A 131 3.02 11.61 -5.01
C LEU A 131 1.94 12.41 -5.72
N ALA A 132 2.20 12.76 -6.97
CA ALA A 132 1.32 13.57 -7.81
C ALA A 132 1.68 13.41 -9.30
N ARG A 133 0.83 13.95 -10.18
CA ARG A 133 1.03 13.85 -11.63
C ARG A 133 2.32 14.52 -12.12
N ASP A 134 2.83 15.49 -11.37
CA ASP A 134 4.01 16.30 -11.69
C ASP A 134 5.29 15.87 -10.96
N CYS A 135 5.21 15.06 -9.90
CA CYS A 135 6.36 14.58 -9.13
C CYS A 135 6.47 13.05 -9.02
N GLY A 136 5.61 12.32 -9.73
CA GLY A 136 5.64 10.86 -9.82
C GLY A 136 4.54 10.21 -9.00
N LEU A 137 4.05 9.08 -9.50
CA LEU A 137 2.89 8.38 -8.94
C LEU A 137 3.24 7.06 -8.26
N LYS A 138 4.53 6.73 -8.13
CA LYS A 138 4.97 5.45 -7.58
C LYS A 138 6.16 5.64 -6.64
N VAL A 139 6.17 4.85 -5.57
CA VAL A 139 7.34 4.72 -4.68
C VAL A 139 7.62 3.26 -4.37
N TYR A 140 8.85 2.83 -4.61
CA TYR A 140 9.27 1.45 -4.35
C TYR A 140 9.52 1.21 -2.87
N LEU A 141 9.13 0.02 -2.40
CA LEU A 141 9.29 -0.41 -1.02
C LEU A 141 10.58 -1.21 -0.87
N LYS A 142 11.27 -1.01 0.26
CA LYS A 142 12.49 -1.74 0.59
C LYS A 142 12.16 -2.95 1.46
N LYS A 143 12.45 -4.15 0.96
CA LYS A 143 12.42 -5.38 1.76
C LYS A 143 13.43 -5.29 2.91
N GLN A 144 13.03 -5.68 4.12
CA GLN A 144 13.86 -5.69 5.33
C GLN A 144 14.62 -7.00 5.51
#